data_AF-A0A969JYL9-F1
#
_entry.id   AF-A0A969JYL9-F1
#
_cell.length_a   1.000
_cell.length_b   1.000
_cell.length_c   1.000
_cell.angle_alpha   90.00
_cell.angle_beta   90.00
_cell.angle_gamma   90.00
#
_symmetry.space_group_name_H-M   'P 1'
#
loop_
_entity.id
_entity.type
_entity.pdbx_description
1 polymer ?
#
loop_
_entity_poly.entity_id
_entity_poly.type
_entity_poly.pdbx_seq_one_letter_code
_entity_poly.pdbx_strand_id
1 'polypeptide(L)'
;QLGQGSVRREVAVPNAGDERRGRFDFLIARDGHPPCYVEVKSVTLLLDGSWGAFPDAVSVRATRHVMELARVRQTGGRAVLLFCVQHTGVRRVRPADHIDPSYGTALRDAATQGVEVLAYSCVIDRSGIAIGCALPVIL
;
A
#
# COMPACT_ATOMS: atom_id res chain seq x y z
N GLN A 1 8.35 -17.26 21.59
CA GLN A 1 7.84 -18.15 20.52
C GLN A 1 7.10 -17.27 19.52
N LEU A 2 7.65 -17.08 18.32
CA LEU A 2 6.92 -16.43 17.22
C LEU A 2 5.89 -17.47 16.74
N GLY A 3 4.60 -17.22 16.96
CA GLY A 3 3.53 -18.13 16.53
C GLY A 3 3.61 -18.43 15.03
N GLN A 4 3.12 -19.60 14.61
CA GLN A 4 3.10 -19.95 13.20
C GLN A 4 2.29 -18.90 12.43
N GLY A 5 2.84 -18.46 11.29
CA GLY A 5 2.20 -17.48 10.41
C GLY A 5 2.21 -17.99 8.98
N SER A 6 1.21 -17.61 8.20
CA SER A 6 1.13 -17.92 6.77
C SER A 6 1.02 -16.64 5.93
N VAL A 7 1.56 -16.71 4.72
CA VAL A 7 1.45 -15.64 3.73
C VAL A 7 0.81 -16.23 2.47
N ARG A 8 -0.31 -15.65 2.05
CA ARG A 8 -0.99 -15.98 0.80
C ARG A 8 -0.86 -14.80 -0.15
N ARG A 9 -0.71 -15.08 -1.44
CA ARG A 9 -0.58 -14.06 -2.50
C ARG A 9 -1.88 -13.94 -3.28
N GLU A 10 -2.11 -12.79 -3.92
CA GLU A 10 -3.19 -12.58 -4.88
C GLU A 10 -4.56 -12.95 -4.30
N VAL A 11 -4.88 -12.42 -3.12
CA VAL A 11 -6.07 -12.80 -2.37
C VAL A 11 -7.23 -11.89 -2.76
N ALA A 12 -8.38 -12.50 -3.08
CA ALA A 12 -9.59 -11.76 -3.37
C ALA A 12 -9.99 -10.85 -2.20
N VAL A 13 -10.46 -9.65 -2.52
CA VAL A 13 -11.01 -8.70 -1.54
C VAL A 13 -12.16 -9.39 -0.78
N PRO A 14 -12.13 -9.43 0.56
CA PRO A 14 -13.17 -10.08 1.36
C PRO A 14 -14.49 -9.31 1.25
N ASN A 15 -15.61 -10.04 1.26
CA ASN A 15 -16.97 -9.49 1.23
C ASN A 15 -17.28 -8.55 0.04
N ALA A 16 -16.46 -8.55 -1.00
CA ALA A 16 -16.82 -7.97 -2.28
C ALA A 16 -17.85 -8.89 -2.95
N GLY A 17 -19.03 -8.35 -3.29
CA GLY A 17 -20.07 -9.07 -4.03
C GLY A 17 -19.59 -9.59 -5.39
N ASP A 18 -20.52 -10.10 -6.21
CA ASP A 18 -20.22 -10.87 -7.42
C ASP A 18 -19.63 -10.06 -8.61
N GLU A 19 -19.30 -8.79 -8.41
CA GLU A 19 -18.78 -7.91 -9.47
C GLU A 19 -17.24 -7.86 -9.48
N ARG A 20 -16.68 -7.83 -10.70
CA ARG A 20 -15.24 -7.93 -11.07
C ARG A 20 -14.25 -7.51 -9.96
N ARG A 21 -13.86 -8.51 -9.18
CA ARG A 21 -13.10 -8.37 -7.93
C ARG A 21 -11.66 -7.87 -8.15
N GLY A 22 -11.26 -6.90 -7.34
CA GLY A 22 -9.84 -6.64 -7.06
C GLY A 22 -9.21 -7.82 -6.29
N ARG A 23 -7.89 -7.91 -6.34
CA ARG A 23 -7.09 -8.78 -5.47
C ARG A 23 -6.10 -7.88 -4.73
N PHE A 24 -5.91 -8.18 -3.46
CA PHE A 24 -4.80 -7.66 -2.69
C PHE A 24 -3.57 -8.54 -2.92
N ASP A 25 -2.39 -7.93 -2.93
CA ASP A 25 -1.14 -8.64 -3.18
C ASP A 25 -0.88 -9.73 -2.13
N PHE A 26 -1.18 -9.44 -0.84
CA PHE A 26 -0.94 -10.41 0.23
C PHE A 26 -2.04 -10.45 1.30
N LEU A 27 -2.22 -11.64 1.86
CA LEU A 27 -2.87 -11.87 3.15
C LEU A 27 -1.87 -12.54 4.09
N ILE A 28 -1.61 -11.90 5.22
CA ILE A 28 -0.76 -12.43 6.28
C ILE A 28 -1.67 -12.86 7.44
N ALA A 29 -1.60 -14.12 7.83
CA ALA A 29 -2.30 -14.66 8.98
C ALA A 29 -1.29 -15.10 10.04
N ARG A 30 -1.60 -14.83 11.31
CA ARG A 30 -0.80 -15.23 12.47
C ARG A 30 -1.73 -15.61 13.61
N ASP A 31 -1.40 -16.68 14.31
CA ASP A 31 -2.21 -17.15 15.44
C ASP A 31 -2.44 -16.06 16.48
N GLY A 32 -3.70 -15.87 16.89
CA GLY A 32 -4.10 -14.86 17.86
C GLY A 32 -4.16 -13.42 17.33
N HIS A 33 -4.00 -13.19 16.02
CA HIS A 33 -4.11 -11.87 15.41
C HIS A 33 -5.16 -11.83 14.28
N PRO A 34 -5.83 -10.69 14.06
CA PRO A 34 -6.67 -10.50 12.89
C PRO A 34 -5.89 -10.69 11.58
N PRO A 35 -6.54 -11.18 10.50
CA PRO A 35 -5.91 -11.25 9.18
C PRO A 35 -5.44 -9.87 8.72
N CYS A 36 -4.23 -9.82 8.16
CA CYS A 36 -3.63 -8.59 7.65
C CYS A 36 -3.57 -8.62 6.12
N TYR A 37 -4.37 -7.77 5.48
CA TYR A 37 -4.37 -7.58 4.04
C TYR A 37 -3.36 -6.50 3.67
N VAL A 38 -2.55 -6.76 2.64
CA VAL A 38 -1.49 -5.86 2.19
C VAL A 38 -1.65 -5.62 0.70
N GLU A 39 -1.71 -4.35 0.33
CA GLU A 39 -1.59 -3.88 -1.05
C GLU A 39 -0.25 -3.16 -1.20
N VAL A 40 0.50 -3.47 -2.26
CA VAL A 40 1.79 -2.87 -2.58
C VAL A 40 1.63 -1.92 -3.76
N LYS A 41 2.24 -0.73 -3.65
CA LYS A 41 2.32 0.24 -4.74
C LYS A 41 3.78 0.57 -5.02
N SER A 42 4.19 0.45 -6.28
CA SER A 42 5.51 0.91 -6.71
C SER A 42 5.53 2.43 -6.78
N VAL A 43 6.51 3.05 -6.11
CA VAL A 43 6.80 4.48 -6.21
C VAL A 43 8.07 4.66 -7.01
N THR A 44 7.92 5.16 -8.23
CA THR A 44 9.01 5.45 -9.18
C THR A 44 9.10 6.94 -9.52
N LEU A 45 7.99 7.68 -9.37
CA LEU A 45 7.93 9.11 -9.61
C LEU A 45 8.69 9.87 -8.51
N LEU A 46 9.82 10.48 -8.90
CA LEU A 46 10.58 11.43 -8.11
C LEU A 46 10.17 12.86 -8.48
N LEU A 47 9.84 13.66 -7.48
CA LEU A 47 9.60 15.10 -7.55
C LEU A 47 10.73 15.86 -6.83
N ASP A 48 10.79 17.16 -7.06
CA ASP A 48 11.75 18.08 -6.41
C ASP A 48 11.76 17.91 -4.89
N GLY A 49 12.93 18.11 -4.26
CA GLY A 49 13.07 17.98 -2.82
C GLY A 49 12.95 16.53 -2.29
N SER A 50 13.32 15.56 -3.12
CA SER A 50 13.41 14.13 -2.79
C SER A 50 12.07 13.48 -2.42
N TRP A 51 10.99 13.98 -3.01
CA TRP A 51 9.65 13.46 -2.81
C TRP A 51 9.38 12.30 -3.78
N GLY A 52 9.05 11.13 -3.26
CA GLY A 52 8.38 10.09 -4.01
C GLY A 52 6.89 10.34 -4.03
N ALA A 53 6.25 10.15 -5.18
CA ALA A 53 4.82 10.34 -5.29
C ALA A 53 4.13 9.19 -6.00
N PHE A 54 2.85 8.96 -5.66
CA PHE A 54 2.01 7.97 -6.32
C PHE A 54 0.55 8.48 -6.37
N PRO A 55 -0.17 8.25 -7.48
CA PRO A 55 0.27 7.59 -8.70
C PRO A 55 1.03 8.53 -9.66
N ASP A 56 1.62 7.96 -10.71
CA ASP A 56 2.25 8.70 -11.83
C ASP A 56 1.27 8.97 -13.00
N ALA A 57 0.09 8.34 -12.96
CA ALA A 57 -1.05 8.63 -13.83
C ALA A 57 -2.37 8.37 -13.09
N VAL A 58 -3.47 8.97 -13.55
CA VAL A 58 -4.82 8.74 -12.99
C VAL A 58 -5.15 7.24 -12.97
N SER A 59 -5.56 6.71 -11.82
CA SER A 59 -5.79 5.27 -11.64
C SER A 59 -7.01 4.98 -10.77
N VAL A 60 -8.15 4.79 -11.43
CA VAL A 60 -9.41 4.33 -10.80
C VAL A 60 -9.21 3.02 -10.03
N ARG A 61 -8.33 2.13 -10.53
CA ARG A 61 -8.00 0.87 -9.86
C ARG A 61 -7.28 1.12 -8.53
N ALA A 62 -6.30 2.02 -8.49
CA ALA A 62 -5.57 2.30 -7.27
C ALA A 62 -6.49 2.92 -6.20
N THR A 63 -7.33 3.87 -6.58
CA THR A 63 -8.33 4.49 -5.70
C THR A 63 -9.29 3.44 -5.15
N ARG A 64 -9.80 2.54 -6.00
CA ARG A 64 -10.68 1.45 -5.56
C ARG A 64 -10.01 0.54 -4.52
N HIS A 65 -8.75 0.13 -4.75
CA HIS A 65 -8.05 -0.76 -3.81
C HIS A 65 -7.86 -0.10 -2.43
N VAL A 66 -7.61 1.21 -2.38
CA VAL A 66 -7.52 1.95 -1.12
C VAL A 66 -8.87 1.96 -0.38
N MET A 67 -9.99 2.17 -1.09
CA MET A 67 -11.32 2.07 -0.50
C MET A 67 -11.63 0.65 -0.01
N GLU A 68 -11.16 -0.38 -0.73
CA GLU A 68 -11.30 -1.78 -0.32
C GLU A 68 -10.50 -2.08 0.97
N LEU A 69 -9.30 -1.51 1.13
CA LEU A 69 -8.54 -1.60 2.39
C LEU A 69 -9.29 -0.94 3.56
N ALA A 70 -9.94 0.20 3.32
CA ALA A 70 -10.77 0.85 4.34
C ALA A 70 -11.93 -0.06 4.79
N ARG A 71 -12.59 -0.77 3.86
CA ARG A 71 -13.62 -1.76 4.18
C ARG A 71 -13.08 -2.95 4.99
N VAL A 72 -11.86 -3.39 4.71
CA VAL A 72 -11.19 -4.43 5.53
C VAL A 72 -11.07 -3.97 6.99
N ARG A 73 -10.69 -2.71 7.25
CA ARG A 73 -10.64 -2.16 8.61
C ARG A 73 -12.02 -2.11 9.27
N GLN A 74 -13.04 -1.68 8.54
CA GLN A 74 -14.42 -1.61 9.05
C GLN A 74 -14.97 -3.00 9.45
N THR A 75 -14.48 -4.07 8.81
CA THR A 75 -14.88 -5.45 9.10
C THR A 75 -13.98 -6.16 10.12
N GLY A 76 -13.07 -5.43 10.76
CA GLY A 76 -12.22 -5.93 11.85
C GLY A 76 -10.89 -6.55 11.41
N GLY A 77 -10.60 -6.60 10.11
CA GLY A 77 -9.28 -7.01 9.60
C GLY A 77 -8.22 -5.92 9.76
N ARG A 78 -6.93 -6.28 9.72
CA ARG A 78 -5.82 -5.32 9.59
C ARG A 78 -5.59 -5.05 8.10
N ALA A 79 -5.28 -3.81 7.74
CA ALA A 79 -5.09 -3.40 6.34
C ALA A 79 -3.87 -2.49 6.23
N VAL A 80 -3.00 -2.78 5.26
CA VAL A 80 -1.75 -2.06 5.01
C VAL A 80 -1.66 -1.70 3.53
N LEU A 81 -1.39 -0.43 3.24
CA LEU A 81 -0.86 0.01 1.95
C LEU A 81 0.66 0.18 2.09
N LEU A 82 1.44 -0.55 1.32
CA LEU A 82 2.90 -0.47 1.31
C LEU A 82 3.40 0.18 0.01
N PHE A 83 3.94 1.38 0.12
CA PHE A 83 4.73 1.99 -0.94
C PHE A 83 6.12 1.32 -1.00
N CYS A 84 6.37 0.58 -2.08
CA CYS A 84 7.68 0.03 -2.42
C CYS A 84 8.41 1.04 -3.30
N VAL A 85 9.39 1.74 -2.73
CA VAL A 85 10.03 2.91 -3.35
C VAL A 85 11.25 2.48 -4.16
N GLN A 86 11.03 2.34 -5.46
CA GLN A 86 11.98 1.84 -6.45
C GLN A 86 12.77 2.97 -7.13
N HIS A 87 13.08 4.03 -6.37
CA HIS A 87 13.85 5.17 -6.85
C HIS A 87 14.79 5.68 -5.74
N THR A 88 16.11 5.56 -5.95
CA THR A 88 17.13 5.81 -4.91
C THR A 88 17.24 7.28 -4.46
N GLY A 89 16.74 8.22 -5.27
CA GLY A 89 16.63 9.64 -4.91
C GLY A 89 15.49 10.01 -3.96
N VAL A 90 14.55 9.11 -3.68
CA VAL A 90 13.39 9.38 -2.81
C VAL A 90 13.76 9.25 -1.33
N ARG A 91 13.30 10.20 -0.51
CA ARG A 91 13.52 10.23 0.94
C ARG A 91 12.24 10.33 1.77
N ARG A 92 11.10 10.60 1.13
CA ARG A 92 9.77 10.77 1.74
C ARG A 92 8.70 10.58 0.69
N VAL A 93 7.54 10.05 1.08
CA VAL A 93 6.47 9.71 0.14
C VAL A 93 5.19 10.49 0.45
N ARG A 94 4.48 10.92 -0.60
CA ARG A 94 3.14 11.54 -0.52
C ARG A 94 2.24 11.08 -1.67
N PRO A 95 0.90 11.21 -1.56
CA PRO A 95 0.05 11.09 -2.74
C PRO A 95 0.37 12.19 -3.77
N ALA A 96 0.27 11.84 -5.05
CA ALA A 96 0.40 12.79 -6.15
C ALA A 96 -0.93 13.49 -6.42
N ASP A 97 -1.39 14.37 -5.52
CA ASP A 97 -2.71 15.02 -5.65
C ASP A 97 -2.88 15.82 -6.95
N HIS A 98 -1.78 16.32 -7.50
CA HIS A 98 -1.74 17.04 -8.78
C HIS A 98 -1.94 16.14 -10.01
N ILE A 99 -1.80 14.82 -9.85
CA ILE A 99 -2.01 13.81 -10.91
C ILE A 99 -3.37 13.13 -10.71
N ASP A 100 -3.63 12.62 -9.51
CA ASP A 100 -4.89 11.96 -9.17
C ASP A 100 -5.40 12.44 -7.79
N PRO A 101 -6.18 13.53 -7.75
CA PRO A 101 -6.72 14.05 -6.50
C PRO A 101 -7.73 13.10 -5.85
N SER A 102 -8.38 12.23 -6.65
CA SER A 102 -9.32 11.24 -6.13
C SER A 102 -8.61 10.16 -5.33
N TYR A 103 -7.45 9.69 -5.83
CA TYR A 103 -6.59 8.77 -5.09
C TYR A 103 -6.10 9.38 -3.77
N GLY A 104 -5.59 10.62 -3.80
CA GLY A 104 -5.09 11.28 -2.60
C GLY A 104 -6.15 11.49 -1.53
N THR A 105 -7.36 11.87 -1.93
CA THR A 105 -8.52 11.98 -1.03
C THR A 105 -8.86 10.61 -0.41
N ALA A 106 -9.01 9.58 -1.25
CA ALA A 106 -9.32 8.23 -0.77
C ALA A 106 -8.23 7.67 0.16
N LEU A 107 -6.95 7.97 -0.09
CA LEU A 107 -5.84 7.53 0.75
C LEU A 107 -5.90 8.15 2.15
N ARG A 108 -6.17 9.47 2.23
CA ARG A 108 -6.35 10.16 3.50
C ARG A 108 -7.55 9.58 4.26
N ASP A 109 -8.68 9.40 3.58
CA ASP A 109 -9.88 8.82 4.19
C ASP A 109 -9.65 7.38 4.66
N ALA A 110 -8.90 6.57 3.92
CA ALA A 110 -8.54 5.23 4.36
C ALA A 110 -7.63 5.26 5.59
N ALA A 111 -6.67 6.19 5.65
CA ALA A 111 -5.79 6.35 6.79
C ALA A 111 -6.54 6.76 8.06
N THR A 112 -7.53 7.67 7.97
CA THR A 112 -8.38 8.04 9.13
C THR A 112 -9.23 6.87 9.63
N GLN A 113 -9.57 5.91 8.76
CA GLN A 113 -10.25 4.66 9.11
C GLN A 113 -9.29 3.57 9.65
N GLY A 114 -8.01 3.92 9.82
CA GLY A 114 -7.01 3.05 10.42
C GLY A 114 -6.33 2.09 9.43
N VAL A 115 -6.36 2.37 8.12
CA VAL A 115 -5.45 1.71 7.18
C VAL A 115 -4.04 2.21 7.46
N GLU A 116 -3.11 1.29 7.66
CA GLU A 116 -1.69 1.63 7.86
C GLU A 116 -1.04 1.95 6.52
N VAL A 117 -0.44 3.13 6.39
CA VAL A 117 0.25 3.54 5.16
C VAL A 117 1.75 3.57 5.45
N LEU A 118 2.49 2.66 4.82
CA LEU A 118 3.91 2.47 5.03
C LEU A 118 4.66 2.77 3.73
N ALA A 119 5.91 3.20 3.84
CA ALA A 119 6.83 3.30 2.71
C ALA A 119 8.18 2.69 3.08
N TYR A 120 8.75 1.92 2.16
CA TYR A 120 10.10 1.38 2.29
C TYR A 120 10.89 1.67 1.02
N SER A 121 12.11 2.16 1.20
CA SER A 121 13.10 2.30 0.12
C SER A 121 13.48 0.93 -0.46
N CYS A 122 14.06 0.93 -1.64
CA CYS A 122 14.78 -0.21 -2.18
C CYS A 122 16.28 0.10 -2.29
N VAL A 123 17.12 -0.86 -1.91
CA VAL A 123 18.53 -0.91 -2.31
C VAL A 123 18.56 -1.54 -3.69
N ILE A 124 19.11 -0.81 -4.67
CA ILE A 124 19.15 -1.21 -6.07
C ILE A 124 20.60 -1.14 -6.54
N ASP A 125 21.13 -2.28 -6.97
CA ASP A 125 22.46 -2.37 -7.57
C ASP A 125 22.49 -3.43 -8.68
N ARG A 126 23.68 -3.75 -9.21
CA ARG A 126 23.84 -4.71 -10.30
C ARG A 126 23.53 -6.16 -9.90
N SER A 127 23.48 -6.47 -8.61
CA SER A 127 23.15 -7.79 -8.08
C SER A 127 21.65 -8.00 -7.90
N GLY A 128 20.87 -6.92 -7.80
CA GLY A 128 19.41 -6.98 -7.77
C GLY A 128 18.76 -5.83 -7.00
N ILE A 129 17.57 -6.13 -6.47
CA ILE A 129 16.73 -5.19 -5.72
C ILE A 129 16.36 -5.84 -4.39
N ALA A 130 16.59 -5.12 -3.30
CA ALA A 130 16.19 -5.54 -1.95
C ALA A 130 15.43 -4.42 -1.24
N ILE A 131 14.54 -4.79 -0.30
CA ILE A 131 13.87 -3.81 0.57
C ILE A 131 14.91 -3.17 1.49
N GLY A 132 14.92 -1.84 1.54
CA GLY A 132 15.78 -1.02 2.35
C GLY A 132 15.12 -0.57 3.65
N CYS A 133 15.37 0.68 4.05
CA CYS A 133 14.80 1.26 5.28
C CYS A 133 13.41 1.87 5.05
N ALA A 134 12.66 2.00 6.15
CA ALA A 134 11.41 2.73 6.17
C ALA A 134 11.63 4.21 5.81
N LEU A 135 10.69 4.78 5.05
CA LEU A 135 10.64 6.19 4.72
C LEU A 135 9.38 6.83 5.31
N PRO A 136 9.43 8.11 5.70
CA PRO A 136 8.24 8.81 6.16
C PRO A 136 7.21 8.95 5.04
N VAL A 137 5.95 8.69 5.38
CA VAL A 137 4.78 8.99 4.55
C VAL A 137 4.11 10.24 5.10
N ILE A 138 3.79 11.19 4.22
CA ILE A 138 3.13 12.45 4.56
C ILE A 138 1.87 12.55 3.71
N LEU A 139 0.71 12.52 4.37
CA LEU A 139 -0.62 12.57 3.77
C LEU A 139 -1.19 13.98 3.84
#